data_AF-A0A178AA23-F1
#
_entry.id   AF-A0A178AA23-F1
#
_cell.length_a   1.000
_cell.length_b   1.000
_cell.length_c   1.000
_cell.angle_alpha   90.00
_cell.angle_beta   90.00
_cell.angle_gamma   90.00
#
_symmetry.space_group_name_H-M   'P 1'
#
loop_
_entity.id
_entity.type
_entity.pdbx_description
1 polymer ?
#
loop_
_entity_poly.entity_id
_entity_poly.type
_entity_poly.pdbx_seq_one_letter_code
_entity_poly.pdbx_strand_id
1 'polypeptide(L)'
;MADALKDVAFKTVQVDALVAIKIATASGKSFPSLATGSLVGMEKNGVLEITNSFPFPDVTAAQTDGQNDTVANLAAAAPRAKQNIAYGNEMIKFLREVNVDANNVGWYTSTSMGNFVNLNTIENQFYYQNQLNERTVALIYDVSRSSEGTLNLRAYRLSPQFVTAYKEGKFTTESLQKSSLRYQDILVELPVTVRNSHLLTSLLHQLPSQAPKEELNFPPNLAALQQDPNTPLPPLFPNYDALDLSIDPFLEKTCDLLLESIENHHTELNNYQYYQRSLAREQTKITAWQQKRKAENAARTASKQPLLPEDEWQRLFKLPVEPSRLETLLNSRQVEQYSRQVDGFAAGVTSKMFAVKSNLVPGE
;
A
#
# COMPACT_ATOMS: atom_id res chain seq x y z
N MET A 1 -3.96 7.58 -15.00
CA MET A 1 -5.06 6.98 -14.21
C MET A 1 -6.18 6.39 -15.08
N ALA A 2 -6.72 7.10 -16.09
CA ALA A 2 -7.86 6.59 -16.88
C ALA A 2 -7.58 5.31 -17.70
N ASP A 3 -6.36 5.11 -18.22
CA ASP A 3 -6.03 3.89 -18.97
C ASP A 3 -5.83 2.65 -18.10
N ALA A 4 -5.40 2.81 -16.84
CA ALA A 4 -5.17 1.69 -15.92
C ALA A 4 -6.47 1.00 -15.46
N LEU A 5 -7.63 1.65 -15.62
CA LEU A 5 -8.95 1.14 -15.24
C LEU A 5 -9.62 0.31 -16.34
N LYS A 6 -9.08 0.30 -17.58
CA LYS A 6 -9.68 -0.43 -18.70
C LYS A 6 -9.52 -1.95 -18.59
N ASP A 7 -8.46 -2.40 -17.93
CA ASP A 7 -8.08 -3.82 -17.79
C ASP A 7 -8.34 -4.38 -16.37
N VAL A 8 -9.26 -3.78 -15.62
CA VAL A 8 -9.58 -4.20 -14.24
C VAL A 8 -10.89 -4.99 -14.24
N ALA A 9 -10.89 -6.13 -13.53
CA ALA A 9 -12.05 -7.01 -13.41
C ALA A 9 -13.30 -6.31 -12.81
N PHE A 10 -13.10 -5.29 -11.98
CA PHE A 10 -14.13 -4.43 -11.40
C PHE A 10 -13.59 -2.99 -11.26
N LYS A 11 -14.45 -1.98 -11.37
CA LYS A 11 -14.01 -0.58 -11.48
C LYS A 11 -14.09 0.18 -10.16
N THR A 12 -14.96 -0.27 -9.26
CA THR A 12 -15.25 0.42 -8.01
C THR A 12 -15.39 -0.59 -6.88
N VAL A 13 -15.05 -0.15 -5.67
CA VAL A 13 -15.22 -0.93 -4.44
C VAL A 13 -16.28 -0.26 -3.59
N GLN A 14 -17.26 -1.04 -3.17
CA GLN A 14 -18.29 -0.62 -2.24
C GLN A 14 -18.06 -1.34 -0.92
N VAL A 15 -17.84 -0.59 0.14
CA VAL A 15 -17.57 -1.12 1.49
C VAL A 15 -18.78 -0.86 2.37
N ASP A 16 -19.31 -1.90 3.00
CA ASP A 16 -20.35 -1.72 4.01
C ASP A 16 -19.76 -1.02 5.25
N ALA A 17 -20.49 -0.08 5.87
CA ALA A 17 -19.93 0.69 6.98
C ALA A 17 -19.48 -0.18 8.18
N LEU A 18 -20.12 -1.34 8.37
CA LEU A 18 -19.70 -2.33 9.36
C LEU A 18 -18.24 -2.76 9.15
N VAL A 19 -17.82 -2.96 7.91
CA VAL A 19 -16.45 -3.36 7.55
C VAL A 19 -15.47 -2.25 7.90
N ALA A 20 -15.80 -1.00 7.55
CA ALA A 20 -14.97 0.17 7.89
C ALA A 20 -14.78 0.29 9.41
N ILE A 21 -15.86 0.14 10.20
CA ILE A 21 -15.80 0.18 11.66
C ILE A 21 -14.96 -0.97 12.22
N LYS A 22 -15.13 -2.19 11.70
CA LYS A 22 -14.33 -3.36 12.12
C LYS A 22 -12.84 -3.15 11.87
N ILE A 23 -12.48 -2.66 10.67
CA ILE A 23 -11.09 -2.38 10.30
C ILE A 23 -10.53 -1.26 11.19
N ALA A 24 -11.26 -0.17 11.39
CA ALA A 24 -10.83 0.94 12.26
C ALA A 24 -10.64 0.47 13.71
N THR A 25 -11.55 -0.33 14.23
CA THR A 25 -11.48 -0.88 15.60
C THR A 25 -10.30 -1.83 15.77
N ALA A 26 -10.10 -2.77 14.83
CA ALA A 26 -8.96 -3.68 14.86
C ALA A 26 -7.65 -2.91 14.77
N SER A 27 -7.56 -1.95 13.85
CA SER A 27 -6.36 -1.14 13.66
C SER A 27 -6.04 -0.27 14.87
N GLY A 28 -7.04 0.30 15.55
CA GLY A 28 -6.83 1.07 16.77
C GLY A 28 -6.38 0.22 17.96
N LYS A 29 -6.86 -1.03 18.05
CA LYS A 29 -6.43 -1.98 19.11
C LYS A 29 -5.01 -2.48 18.92
N SER A 30 -4.61 -2.77 17.68
CA SER A 30 -3.28 -3.29 17.38
C SER A 30 -2.22 -2.20 17.29
N PHE A 31 -2.59 -0.92 17.15
CA PHE A 31 -1.63 0.18 17.04
C PHE A 31 -0.67 0.22 18.26
N PRO A 32 0.66 0.31 18.08
CA PRO A 32 1.37 0.69 16.84
C PRO A 32 1.70 -0.48 15.88
N SER A 33 1.33 -1.72 16.20
CA SER A 33 1.49 -2.88 15.31
C SER A 33 0.47 -2.91 14.17
N LEU A 34 0.77 -3.70 13.13
CA LEU A 34 -0.11 -3.87 11.98
C LEU A 34 -1.31 -4.75 12.33
N ALA A 35 -2.51 -4.27 12.05
CA ALA A 35 -3.72 -5.08 12.04
C ALA A 35 -3.95 -5.58 10.62
N THR A 36 -4.05 -6.90 10.44
CA THR A 36 -4.35 -7.50 9.13
C THR A 36 -5.61 -8.36 9.24
N GLY A 37 -6.26 -8.62 8.11
CA GLY A 37 -7.42 -9.49 8.09
C GLY A 37 -7.93 -9.81 6.70
N SER A 38 -8.96 -10.64 6.62
CA SER A 38 -9.60 -11.06 5.38
C SER A 38 -10.87 -10.26 5.12
N LEU A 39 -11.15 -10.05 3.83
CA LEU A 39 -12.34 -9.38 3.35
C LEU A 39 -13.25 -10.40 2.66
N VAL A 40 -14.54 -10.31 2.95
CA VAL A 40 -15.55 -11.14 2.30
C VAL A 40 -16.66 -10.31 1.65
N GLY A 41 -17.20 -10.84 0.56
CA GLY A 41 -18.28 -10.22 -0.19
C GLY A 41 -18.35 -10.76 -1.62
N MET A 42 -18.93 -10.00 -2.53
CA MET A 42 -19.15 -10.45 -3.90
C MET A 42 -19.05 -9.31 -4.91
N GLU A 43 -18.66 -9.65 -6.13
CA GLU A 43 -18.72 -8.72 -7.25
C GLU A 43 -20.09 -8.79 -7.91
N LYS A 44 -20.67 -7.61 -8.18
CA LYS A 44 -21.95 -7.44 -8.85
C LYS A 44 -21.86 -6.26 -9.82
N ASN A 45 -22.09 -6.52 -11.10
CA ASN A 45 -22.20 -5.50 -12.16
C ASN A 45 -20.99 -4.54 -12.25
N GLY A 46 -19.78 -5.04 -12.07
CA GLY A 46 -18.54 -4.27 -12.09
C GLY A 46 -18.18 -3.55 -10.78
N VAL A 47 -18.95 -3.80 -9.71
CA VAL A 47 -18.71 -3.27 -8.36
C VAL A 47 -18.35 -4.43 -7.43
N LEU A 48 -17.21 -4.33 -6.75
CA LEU A 48 -16.86 -5.27 -5.69
C LEU A 48 -17.51 -4.82 -4.38
N GLU A 49 -18.54 -5.53 -3.92
CA GLU A 49 -19.22 -5.27 -2.67
C GLU A 49 -18.55 -6.05 -1.53
N ILE A 50 -17.95 -5.34 -0.60
CA ILE A 50 -17.33 -5.90 0.61
C ILE A 50 -18.32 -5.75 1.75
N THR A 51 -18.92 -6.87 2.15
CA THR A 51 -20.03 -6.93 3.09
C THR A 51 -19.58 -7.26 4.51
N ASN A 52 -18.46 -7.96 4.67
CA ASN A 52 -17.94 -8.31 5.97
C ASN A 52 -16.41 -8.45 5.98
N SER A 53 -15.84 -8.46 7.19
CA SER A 53 -14.41 -8.69 7.42
C SER A 53 -14.17 -9.36 8.77
N PHE A 54 -13.02 -10.01 8.88
CA PHE A 54 -12.53 -10.57 10.13
C PHE A 54 -11.00 -10.42 10.24
N PRO A 55 -10.47 -10.12 11.43
CA PRO A 55 -9.04 -9.97 11.66
C PRO A 55 -8.33 -11.31 11.61
N PHE A 56 -7.07 -11.31 11.17
CA PHE A 56 -6.18 -12.43 11.44
C PHE A 56 -5.71 -12.38 12.90
N PRO A 57 -5.37 -13.54 13.51
CA PRO A 57 -4.80 -13.58 14.85
C PRO A 57 -3.50 -12.77 14.93
N ASP A 58 -3.31 -12.08 16.06
CA ASP A 58 -2.08 -11.34 16.33
C ASP A 58 -0.88 -12.29 16.39
N VAL A 59 0.22 -11.88 15.76
CA VAL A 59 1.48 -12.61 15.82
C VAL A 59 2.16 -12.31 17.15
N THR A 60 2.38 -13.34 17.97
CA THR A 60 3.05 -13.18 19.27
C THR A 60 4.53 -13.56 19.17
N ALA A 61 5.37 -12.97 20.02
CA ALA A 61 6.82 -13.27 20.06
C ALA A 61 7.14 -14.74 20.37
N ALA A 62 6.19 -15.51 20.92
CA ALA A 62 6.34 -16.95 21.12
C ALA A 62 6.28 -17.77 19.82
N GLN A 63 5.84 -17.17 18.70
CA GLN A 63 5.74 -17.82 17.39
C GLN A 63 7.01 -17.64 16.53
N THR A 64 8.03 -16.92 17.03
CA THR A 64 9.32 -16.74 16.34
C THR A 64 10.25 -17.92 16.64
N ASP A 65 9.94 -19.11 16.11
CA ASP A 65 10.83 -20.28 16.22
C ASP A 65 12.07 -20.09 15.33
N GLY A 66 13.11 -19.45 15.88
CA GLY A 66 14.49 -19.50 15.36
C GLY A 66 14.78 -18.87 13.99
N GLN A 67 13.80 -18.24 13.34
CA GLN A 67 14.02 -17.45 12.12
C GLN A 67 14.31 -15.99 12.48
N ASN A 68 15.28 -15.37 11.81
CA ASN A 68 15.68 -13.95 11.95
C ASN A 68 14.58 -12.94 11.58
N ASP A 69 13.32 -13.38 11.42
CA ASP A 69 12.21 -12.52 11.05
C ASP A 69 11.68 -11.76 12.27
N THR A 70 11.58 -10.44 12.13
CA THR A 70 11.01 -9.59 13.15
C THR A 70 9.50 -9.85 13.28
N VAL A 71 8.94 -9.63 14.48
CA VAL A 71 7.48 -9.73 14.70
C VAL A 71 6.69 -8.86 13.71
N ALA A 72 7.23 -7.70 13.33
CA ALA A 72 6.64 -6.82 12.33
C ALA A 72 6.57 -7.45 10.93
N ASN A 73 7.63 -8.14 10.49
CA ASN A 73 7.63 -8.84 9.19
C ASN A 73 6.64 -10.01 9.18
N LEU A 74 6.55 -10.77 10.27
CA LEU A 74 5.57 -11.86 10.38
C LEU A 74 4.13 -11.33 10.37
N ALA A 75 3.86 -10.24 11.09
CA ALA A 75 2.56 -9.57 11.07
C ALA A 75 2.21 -9.05 9.67
N ALA A 76 3.17 -8.48 8.94
CA ALA A 76 2.97 -8.02 7.57
C ALA A 76 2.72 -9.18 6.58
N ALA A 77 3.33 -10.35 6.80
CA ALA A 77 3.14 -11.55 5.98
C ALA A 77 1.90 -12.37 6.37
N ALA A 78 1.17 -11.97 7.41
CA ALA A 78 -0.02 -12.66 7.91
C ALA A 78 -1.06 -13.02 6.83
N PRO A 79 -1.38 -12.17 5.83
CA PRO A 79 -2.39 -12.50 4.81
C PRO A 79 -2.06 -13.70 3.93
N ARG A 80 -0.77 -14.06 3.80
CA ARG A 80 -0.28 -15.21 3.03
C ARG A 80 0.28 -16.34 3.89
N ALA A 81 0.21 -16.22 5.23
CA ALA A 81 0.71 -17.22 6.15
C ALA A 81 -0.16 -18.49 6.13
N LYS A 82 0.46 -19.67 6.13
CA LYS A 82 -0.25 -20.97 6.05
C LYS A 82 -1.28 -21.16 7.17
N GLN A 83 -0.93 -20.76 8.39
CA GLN A 83 -1.82 -20.83 9.55
C GLN A 83 -3.07 -19.95 9.35
N ASN A 84 -2.89 -18.75 8.80
CA ASN A 84 -3.98 -17.82 8.53
C ASN A 84 -4.86 -18.23 7.35
N ILE A 85 -4.31 -18.97 6.38
CA ILE A 85 -5.10 -19.60 5.32
C ILE A 85 -6.04 -20.66 5.92
N ALA A 86 -5.53 -21.51 6.82
CA ALA A 86 -6.36 -22.51 7.50
C ALA A 86 -7.44 -21.85 8.37
N TYR A 87 -7.05 -20.87 9.18
CA TYR A 87 -7.98 -20.07 10.00
C TYR A 87 -9.04 -19.37 9.15
N GLY A 88 -8.65 -18.73 8.05
CA GLY A 88 -9.58 -18.04 7.15
C GLY A 88 -10.59 -19.00 6.52
N ASN A 89 -10.18 -20.22 6.14
CA ASN A 89 -11.08 -21.24 5.62
C ASN A 89 -12.10 -21.71 6.67
N GLU A 90 -11.71 -21.81 7.94
CA GLU A 90 -12.64 -22.13 9.04
C GLU A 90 -13.61 -20.99 9.32
N MET A 91 -13.11 -19.76 9.38
CA MET A 91 -13.95 -18.57 9.58
C MET A 91 -14.99 -18.40 8.46
N ILE A 92 -14.60 -18.67 7.22
CA ILE A 92 -15.54 -18.68 6.08
C ILE A 92 -16.65 -19.72 6.28
N LYS A 93 -16.36 -20.90 6.84
CA LYS A 93 -17.39 -21.90 7.15
C LYS A 93 -18.36 -21.38 8.19
N PHE A 94 -17.86 -20.80 9.29
CA PHE A 94 -18.71 -20.24 10.35
C PHE A 94 -19.58 -19.09 9.84
N LEU A 95 -19.05 -18.22 8.98
CA LEU A 95 -19.83 -17.15 8.36
C LEU A 95 -20.95 -17.69 7.45
N ARG A 96 -20.71 -18.80 6.74
CA ARG A 96 -21.75 -19.47 5.96
C ARG A 96 -22.85 -20.07 6.84
N GLU A 97 -22.51 -20.61 8.00
CA GLU A 97 -23.50 -21.15 8.95
C GLU A 97 -24.48 -20.07 9.46
N VAL A 98 -24.03 -18.82 9.59
CA VAL A 98 -24.87 -17.67 9.95
C VAL A 98 -25.46 -16.93 8.73
N ASN A 99 -25.45 -17.55 7.56
CA ASN A 99 -25.98 -17.00 6.30
C ASN A 99 -25.35 -15.67 5.85
N VAL A 100 -24.08 -15.44 6.17
CA VAL A 100 -23.30 -14.33 5.62
C VAL A 100 -22.67 -14.76 4.31
N ASP A 101 -22.69 -13.88 3.31
CA ASP A 101 -21.92 -14.08 2.08
C ASP A 101 -20.41 -14.04 2.40
N ALA A 102 -19.78 -15.20 2.33
CA ALA A 102 -18.41 -15.43 2.78
C ALA A 102 -17.48 -15.84 1.64
N ASN A 103 -17.60 -15.21 0.47
CA ASN A 103 -16.58 -15.36 -0.57
C ASN A 103 -15.40 -14.45 -0.27
N ASN A 104 -14.18 -15.00 -0.32
CA ASN A 104 -12.97 -14.22 -0.09
C ASN A 104 -12.73 -13.26 -1.27
N VAL A 105 -12.68 -11.96 -0.99
CA VAL A 105 -12.48 -10.90 -1.97
C VAL A 105 -11.23 -10.07 -1.69
N GLY A 106 -10.34 -10.58 -0.84
CA GLY A 106 -9.04 -9.98 -0.55
C GLY A 106 -8.75 -9.83 0.93
N TRP A 107 -8.01 -8.79 1.26
CA TRP A 107 -7.42 -8.59 2.58
C TRP A 107 -7.33 -7.10 2.93
N TYR A 108 -7.18 -6.81 4.21
CA TYR A 108 -6.86 -5.46 4.66
C TYR A 108 -5.59 -5.45 5.50
N THR A 109 -4.94 -4.29 5.55
CA THR A 109 -3.92 -3.98 6.53
C THR A 109 -4.07 -2.55 7.03
N SER A 110 -3.75 -2.34 8.30
CA SER A 110 -3.49 -1.01 8.81
C SER A 110 -2.13 -0.51 8.29
N THR A 111 -1.96 0.80 8.27
CA THR A 111 -0.69 1.47 8.06
C THR A 111 -0.61 2.69 8.96
N SER A 112 0.60 3.16 9.19
CA SER A 112 0.89 4.44 9.85
C SER A 112 1.57 5.35 8.83
N MET A 113 1.13 6.60 8.73
CA MET A 113 1.74 7.62 7.86
C MET A 113 1.85 7.18 6.38
N GLY A 114 0.96 6.30 5.90
CA GLY A 114 1.01 5.65 4.59
C GLY A 114 2.32 4.93 4.21
N ASN A 115 3.05 4.40 5.18
CA ASN A 115 4.12 3.44 4.94
C ASN A 115 3.56 2.03 4.62
N PHE A 116 3.09 1.83 3.39
CA PHE A 116 2.52 0.54 2.97
C PHE A 116 3.05 0.02 1.63
N VAL A 117 3.76 0.81 0.84
CA VAL A 117 4.30 0.39 -0.47
C VAL A 117 5.63 -0.33 -0.25
N ASN A 118 5.54 -1.59 0.16
CA ASN A 118 6.68 -2.44 0.47
C ASN A 118 6.50 -3.86 -0.11
N LEU A 119 7.56 -4.67 -0.04
CA LEU A 119 7.57 -6.01 -0.62
C LEU A 119 6.48 -6.91 -0.04
N ASN A 120 6.20 -6.84 1.26
CA ASN A 120 5.15 -7.64 1.90
C ASN A 120 3.78 -7.34 1.31
N THR A 121 3.44 -6.06 1.09
CA THR A 121 2.18 -5.67 0.45
C THR A 121 2.07 -6.22 -0.97
N ILE A 122 3.16 -6.16 -1.74
CA ILE A 122 3.20 -6.71 -3.11
C ILE A 122 3.03 -8.22 -3.10
N GLU A 123 3.75 -8.94 -2.25
CA GLU A 123 3.68 -10.40 -2.12
C GLU A 123 2.29 -10.86 -1.69
N ASN A 124 1.69 -10.20 -0.68
CA ASN A 124 0.34 -10.48 -0.24
C ASN A 124 -0.65 -10.26 -1.40
N GLN A 125 -0.59 -9.09 -2.04
CA GLN A 125 -1.53 -8.77 -3.10
C GLN A 125 -1.36 -9.69 -4.32
N PHE A 126 -0.13 -10.04 -4.68
CA PHE A 126 0.15 -11.01 -5.73
C PHE A 126 -0.38 -12.42 -5.38
N TYR A 127 -0.22 -12.86 -4.13
CA TYR A 127 -0.76 -14.13 -3.64
C TYR A 127 -2.28 -14.22 -3.85
N TYR A 128 -3.02 -13.14 -3.54
CA TYR A 128 -4.47 -13.08 -3.76
C TYR A 128 -4.84 -12.92 -5.24
N GLN A 129 -4.07 -12.18 -6.04
CA GLN A 129 -4.39 -11.94 -7.45
C GLN A 129 -3.99 -13.08 -8.40
N ASN A 130 -3.05 -13.93 -8.03
CA ASN A 130 -2.61 -15.05 -8.88
C ASN A 130 -3.59 -16.24 -8.87
N GLN A 131 -4.73 -16.14 -8.18
CA GLN A 131 -5.75 -17.19 -8.11
C GLN A 131 -6.70 -17.18 -9.34
N LEU A 132 -7.27 -18.34 -9.69
CA LEU A 132 -7.98 -18.58 -10.95
C LEU A 132 -9.25 -17.73 -11.18
N ASN A 133 -9.77 -17.03 -10.16
CA ASN A 133 -10.95 -16.15 -10.21
C ASN A 133 -10.63 -14.80 -9.55
N GLU A 134 -9.73 -14.04 -10.18
CA GLU A 134 -9.17 -12.79 -9.66
C GLU A 134 -10.23 -11.69 -9.46
N ARG A 135 -10.78 -11.61 -8.25
CA ARG A 135 -11.66 -10.52 -7.80
C ARG A 135 -11.24 -10.05 -6.42
N THR A 136 -9.97 -9.68 -6.32
CA THR A 136 -9.32 -9.40 -5.04
C THR A 136 -8.85 -7.96 -4.94
N VAL A 137 -8.93 -7.41 -3.73
CA VAL A 137 -8.49 -6.05 -3.42
C VAL A 137 -7.78 -5.99 -2.07
N ALA A 138 -6.79 -5.11 -1.96
CA ALA A 138 -6.19 -4.73 -0.69
C ALA A 138 -6.87 -3.45 -0.18
N LEU A 139 -7.48 -3.50 1.01
CA LEU A 139 -7.89 -2.30 1.72
C LEU A 139 -6.77 -1.83 2.66
N ILE A 140 -6.35 -0.59 2.48
CA ILE A 140 -5.31 0.05 3.30
C ILE A 140 -6.00 1.09 4.18
N TYR A 141 -5.94 0.89 5.49
CA TYR A 141 -6.47 1.83 6.48
C TYR A 141 -5.33 2.56 7.19
N ASP A 142 -5.23 3.87 7.01
CA ASP A 142 -4.21 4.68 7.66
C ASP A 142 -4.72 5.20 9.01
N VAL A 143 -4.17 4.64 10.09
CA VAL A 143 -4.60 4.95 11.46
C VAL A 143 -4.27 6.40 11.81
N SER A 144 -3.06 6.84 11.48
CA SER A 144 -2.56 8.16 11.83
C SER A 144 -3.27 9.27 11.06
N ARG A 145 -3.59 9.05 9.79
CA ARG A 145 -4.37 10.03 9.03
C ARG A 145 -5.84 10.04 9.42
N SER A 146 -6.39 8.88 9.78
CA SER A 146 -7.78 8.80 10.21
C SER A 146 -8.00 9.46 11.58
N SER A 147 -6.98 9.54 12.43
CA SER A 147 -7.06 10.29 13.69
C SER A 147 -7.13 11.81 13.50
N GLU A 148 -6.79 12.36 12.33
CA GLU A 148 -6.93 13.80 12.03
C GLU A 148 -8.35 14.19 11.56
N GLY A 149 -9.30 13.24 11.61
CA GLY A 149 -10.72 13.49 11.37
C GLY A 149 -11.25 13.08 10.00
N THR A 150 -10.38 12.76 9.02
CA THR A 150 -10.82 12.21 7.72
C THR A 150 -10.55 10.71 7.63
N LEU A 151 -11.60 9.91 7.39
CA LEU A 151 -11.47 8.48 7.15
C LEU A 151 -10.53 8.20 5.96
N ASN A 152 -9.40 7.56 6.22
CA ASN A 152 -8.45 7.19 5.18
C ASN A 152 -8.46 5.67 4.97
N LEU A 153 -9.39 5.24 4.12
CA LEU A 153 -9.55 3.86 3.68
C LEU A 153 -9.44 3.82 2.15
N ARG A 154 -8.39 3.19 1.64
CA ARG A 154 -8.10 3.13 0.19
C ARG A 154 -8.07 1.70 -0.31
N ALA A 155 -8.54 1.50 -1.53
CA ALA A 155 -8.52 0.22 -2.19
C ALA A 155 -7.44 0.19 -3.27
N TYR A 156 -6.59 -0.82 -3.23
CA TYR A 156 -5.53 -1.03 -4.22
C TYR A 156 -5.55 -2.44 -4.79
N ARG A 157 -5.09 -2.54 -6.03
CA ARG A 157 -4.79 -3.79 -6.72
C ARG A 157 -3.48 -3.64 -7.50
N LEU A 158 -2.73 -4.72 -7.73
CA LEU A 158 -1.61 -4.70 -8.68
C LEU A 158 -2.12 -4.58 -10.11
N SER A 159 -1.40 -3.86 -10.95
CA SER A 159 -1.71 -3.82 -12.38
C SER A 159 -1.45 -5.19 -13.04
N PRO A 160 -2.20 -5.55 -14.10
CA PRO A 160 -1.98 -6.80 -14.83
C PRO A 160 -0.55 -6.92 -15.40
N GLN A 161 0.02 -5.79 -15.83
CA GLN A 161 1.40 -5.72 -16.32
C GLN A 161 2.40 -6.06 -15.22
N PHE A 162 2.21 -5.49 -14.02
CA PHE A 162 3.06 -5.79 -12.88
C PHE A 162 2.93 -7.23 -12.40
N VAL A 163 1.71 -7.78 -12.36
CA VAL A 163 1.48 -9.20 -12.00
C VAL A 163 2.24 -10.13 -12.96
N THR A 164 2.22 -9.84 -14.26
CA THR A 164 2.94 -10.63 -15.27
C THR A 164 4.46 -10.54 -15.05
N ALA A 165 4.99 -9.33 -14.89
CA ALA A 165 6.42 -9.11 -14.64
C ALA A 165 6.90 -9.78 -13.33
N TYR A 166 6.09 -9.68 -12.27
CA TYR A 166 6.38 -10.28 -10.98
C TYR A 166 6.38 -11.81 -11.04
N LYS A 167 5.48 -12.42 -11.81
CA LYS A 167 5.46 -13.87 -12.05
C LYS A 167 6.69 -14.39 -12.79
N GLU A 168 7.25 -13.59 -13.70
CA GLU A 168 8.49 -13.92 -14.42
C GLU A 168 9.74 -13.77 -13.55
N GLY A 169 9.67 -12.99 -12.46
CA GLY A 169 10.79 -12.71 -11.56
C GLY A 169 11.90 -11.86 -12.18
N LYS A 170 11.63 -11.19 -13.31
CA LYS A 170 12.62 -10.42 -14.07
C LYS A 170 12.38 -8.93 -13.87
N PHE A 171 13.17 -8.33 -12.97
CA PHE A 171 13.23 -6.88 -12.75
C PHE A 171 14.62 -6.34 -13.10
N THR A 172 15.09 -6.65 -14.31
CA THR A 172 16.32 -6.11 -14.89
C THR A 172 16.02 -4.86 -15.72
N THR A 173 17.04 -4.04 -15.96
CA THR A 173 16.92 -2.84 -16.82
C THR A 173 16.34 -3.17 -18.20
N GLU A 174 16.79 -4.25 -18.83
CA GLU A 174 16.27 -4.69 -20.13
C GLU A 174 14.78 -5.08 -20.06
N SER A 175 14.37 -5.83 -19.03
CA SER A 175 12.97 -6.25 -18.86
C SER A 175 12.03 -5.08 -18.61
N LEU A 176 12.47 -4.08 -17.82
CA LEU A 176 11.70 -2.88 -17.53
C LEU A 176 11.59 -1.96 -18.74
N GLN A 177 12.65 -1.85 -19.55
CA GLN A 177 12.60 -1.10 -20.81
C GLN A 177 11.64 -1.74 -21.82
N LYS A 178 11.64 -3.07 -21.95
CA LYS A 178 10.74 -3.79 -22.86
C LYS A 178 9.28 -3.71 -22.41
N SER A 179 9.02 -3.85 -21.11
CA SER A 179 7.66 -3.77 -20.55
C SER A 179 7.15 -2.34 -20.39
N SER A 180 8.02 -1.32 -20.47
CA SER A 180 7.70 0.09 -20.18
C SER A 180 7.08 0.33 -18.80
N LEU A 181 7.30 -0.58 -17.85
CA LEU A 181 6.70 -0.54 -16.52
C LEU A 181 7.35 0.56 -15.67
N ARG A 182 6.53 1.48 -15.13
CA ARG A 182 6.97 2.56 -14.24
C ARG A 182 6.52 2.31 -12.80
N TYR A 183 7.09 3.06 -11.86
CA TYR A 183 6.71 3.00 -10.46
C TYR A 183 5.23 3.34 -10.21
N GLN A 184 4.64 4.19 -11.07
CA GLN A 184 3.22 4.57 -11.03
C GLN A 184 2.29 3.42 -11.42
N ASP A 185 2.78 2.48 -12.22
CA ASP A 185 1.98 1.38 -12.79
C ASP A 185 1.94 0.15 -11.88
N ILE A 186 2.58 0.20 -10.70
CA ILE A 186 2.59 -0.93 -9.76
C ILE A 186 1.20 -1.15 -9.16
N LEU A 187 0.62 -0.08 -8.59
CA LEU A 187 -0.64 -0.11 -7.86
C LEU A 187 -1.71 0.70 -8.59
N VAL A 188 -2.85 0.06 -8.85
CA VAL A 188 -4.08 0.69 -9.34
C VAL A 188 -4.96 0.99 -8.14
N GLU A 189 -5.20 2.28 -7.88
CA GLU A 189 -6.15 2.73 -6.87
C GLU A 189 -7.58 2.65 -7.42
N LEU A 190 -8.49 2.05 -6.63
CA LEU A 190 -9.90 1.91 -6.98
C LEU A 190 -10.75 2.84 -6.12
N PRO A 191 -11.75 3.54 -6.70
CA PRO A 191 -12.67 4.37 -5.92
C PRO A 191 -13.40 3.54 -4.87
N VAL A 192 -13.37 4.01 -3.63
CA VAL A 192 -14.06 3.41 -2.48
C VAL A 192 -15.31 4.22 -2.17
N THR A 193 -16.45 3.54 -2.06
CA THR A 193 -17.71 4.12 -1.61
C THR A 193 -18.19 3.38 -0.37
N VAL A 194 -18.53 4.11 0.70
CA VAL A 194 -19.13 3.51 1.89
C VAL A 194 -20.64 3.47 1.71
N ARG A 195 -21.25 2.29 1.84
CA ARG A 195 -22.71 2.13 1.74
C ARG A 195 -23.28 1.68 3.09
N ASN A 196 -24.48 2.16 3.38
CA ASN A 196 -25.33 1.66 4.45
C ASN A 196 -26.57 0.98 3.88
N SER A 197 -27.08 -0.02 4.59
CA SER A 197 -28.43 -0.54 4.32
C SER A 197 -29.49 0.46 4.76
N HIS A 198 -30.66 0.45 4.12
CA HIS A 198 -31.77 1.33 4.51
C HIS A 198 -32.22 1.14 5.95
N LEU A 199 -32.11 -0.10 6.48
CA LEU A 199 -32.42 -0.39 7.88
C LEU A 199 -31.39 0.26 8.81
N LEU A 200 -30.10 0.19 8.49
CA LEU A 200 -29.06 0.84 9.28
C LEU A 200 -29.21 2.36 9.22
N THR A 201 -29.49 2.93 8.04
CA THR A 201 -29.81 4.37 7.91
C THR A 201 -31.01 4.76 8.77
N SER A 202 -32.08 3.97 8.75
CA SER A 202 -33.27 4.22 9.59
C SER A 202 -32.94 4.14 11.08
N LEU A 203 -32.11 3.17 11.49
CA LEU A 203 -31.63 3.08 12.86
C LEU A 203 -30.82 4.31 13.26
N LEU A 204 -29.88 4.77 12.41
CA LEU A 204 -29.10 5.99 12.66
C LEU A 204 -30.00 7.22 12.85
N HIS A 205 -31.09 7.32 12.08
CA HIS A 205 -32.08 8.39 12.25
C HIS A 205 -32.93 8.28 13.52
N GLN A 206 -32.96 7.12 14.19
CA GLN A 206 -33.63 6.91 15.48
C GLN A 206 -32.71 7.14 16.69
N LEU A 207 -31.39 7.22 16.48
CA LEU A 207 -30.45 7.50 17.54
C LEU A 207 -30.38 8.96 18.06
N PRO A 208 -30.90 10.03 17.40
CA PRO A 208 -30.63 11.39 17.86
C PRO A 208 -31.18 11.67 19.27
N SER A 209 -30.44 12.50 20.01
CA SER A 209 -30.85 13.08 21.28
C SER A 209 -32.06 14.01 21.08
N GLN A 210 -32.88 14.19 22.12
CA GLN A 210 -33.98 15.14 22.09
C GLN A 210 -33.47 16.52 21.65
N ALA A 211 -34.16 17.15 20.69
CA ALA A 211 -33.84 18.51 20.30
C ALA A 211 -33.84 19.43 21.55
N PRO A 212 -32.90 20.39 21.64
CA PRO A 212 -32.89 21.35 22.73
C PRO A 212 -34.27 22.00 22.87
N LYS A 213 -34.83 21.96 24.08
CA LYS A 213 -36.14 22.56 24.36
C LYS A 213 -36.06 24.08 24.53
N GLU A 214 -34.86 24.60 24.68
CA GLU A 214 -34.55 26.01 24.89
C GLU A 214 -33.60 26.51 23.79
N GLU A 215 -33.64 27.81 23.49
CA GLU A 215 -32.70 28.43 22.57
C GLU A 215 -31.28 28.34 23.13
N LEU A 216 -30.36 27.75 22.35
CA LEU A 216 -28.96 27.60 22.73
C LEU A 216 -28.25 28.95 22.57
N ASN A 217 -27.60 29.41 23.64
CA ASN A 217 -26.70 30.56 23.58
C ASN A 217 -25.36 30.14 22.98
N PHE A 218 -24.69 31.07 22.28
CA PHE A 218 -23.33 30.82 21.81
C PHE A 218 -22.40 30.54 23.00
N PRO A 219 -21.66 29.41 23.00
CA PRO A 219 -20.73 29.12 24.07
C PRO A 219 -19.58 30.15 24.05
N PRO A 220 -19.16 30.67 25.21
CA PRO A 220 -18.09 31.67 25.28
C PRO A 220 -16.71 31.10 24.94
N ASN A 221 -16.52 29.78 25.07
CA ASN A 221 -15.30 29.07 24.72
C ASN A 221 -15.57 27.56 24.50
N LEU A 222 -14.55 26.84 24.02
CA LEU A 222 -14.64 25.41 23.74
C LEU A 222 -14.89 24.55 25.01
N ALA A 223 -14.33 24.94 26.15
CA ALA A 223 -14.55 24.23 27.41
C ALA A 223 -16.02 24.30 27.86
N ALA A 224 -16.67 25.46 27.70
CA ALA A 224 -18.08 25.65 27.98
C ALA A 224 -18.97 24.82 27.04
N LEU A 225 -18.60 24.71 25.76
CA LEU A 225 -19.31 23.84 24.80
C LEU A 225 -19.19 22.35 25.17
N GLN A 226 -18.00 21.90 25.57
CA GLN A 226 -17.74 20.51 25.96
C GLN A 226 -18.44 20.11 27.27
N GLN A 227 -18.65 21.06 28.17
CA GLN A 227 -19.30 20.84 29.47
C GLN A 227 -20.82 21.07 29.45
N ASP A 228 -21.37 21.58 28.35
CA ASP A 228 -22.81 21.83 28.22
C ASP A 228 -23.57 20.49 28.18
N PRO A 229 -24.47 20.23 29.14
CA PRO A 229 -25.28 19.00 29.16
C PRO A 229 -26.24 18.87 27.97
N ASN A 230 -26.50 19.95 27.24
CA ASN A 230 -27.30 19.94 26.01
C ASN A 230 -26.47 19.63 24.75
N THR A 231 -25.13 19.62 24.84
CA THR A 231 -24.27 19.22 23.73
C THR A 231 -24.41 17.72 23.49
N PRO A 232 -24.84 17.27 22.29
CA PRO A 232 -24.91 15.86 21.96
C PRO A 232 -23.53 15.22 22.07
N LEU A 233 -23.43 14.06 22.73
CA LEU A 233 -22.18 13.31 22.80
C LEU A 233 -21.94 12.50 21.52
N PRO A 234 -20.67 12.17 21.20
CA PRO A 234 -20.35 11.23 20.12
C PRO A 234 -21.14 9.91 20.26
N PRO A 235 -21.60 9.30 19.16
CA PRO A 235 -21.11 9.48 17.78
C PRO A 235 -21.98 10.38 16.87
N LEU A 236 -23.03 11.03 17.39
CA LEU A 236 -24.01 11.78 16.57
C LEU A 236 -23.72 13.29 16.49
N PHE A 237 -22.56 13.70 16.99
CA PHE A 237 -22.11 15.06 17.02
C PHE A 237 -20.96 15.25 16.01
N PRO A 238 -20.87 16.40 15.31
CA PRO A 238 -19.75 16.67 14.42
C PRO A 238 -18.43 16.57 15.18
N ASN A 239 -17.49 15.77 14.67
CA ASN A 239 -16.15 15.76 15.22
C ASN A 239 -15.43 17.07 14.83
N TYR A 240 -15.11 17.91 15.81
CA TYR A 240 -14.36 19.15 15.59
C TYR A 240 -12.85 18.94 15.45
N ASP A 241 -12.31 17.75 15.73
CA ASP A 241 -10.89 17.42 15.50
C ASP A 241 -10.50 17.63 14.04
N ALA A 242 -11.44 17.44 13.11
CA ALA A 242 -11.24 17.69 11.69
C ALA A 242 -10.91 19.18 11.39
N LEU A 243 -11.29 20.11 12.28
CA LEU A 243 -11.01 21.53 12.17
C LEU A 243 -9.75 21.96 12.92
N ASP A 244 -9.07 21.04 13.61
CA ASP A 244 -7.85 21.36 14.31
C ASP A 244 -6.77 21.84 13.34
N LEU A 245 -6.05 22.89 13.75
CA LEU A 245 -5.01 23.56 12.98
C LEU A 245 -3.62 23.11 13.40
N SER A 246 -3.49 22.14 14.31
CA SER A 246 -2.19 21.63 14.75
C SER A 246 -1.39 21.04 13.58
N ILE A 247 -0.21 21.62 13.34
CA ILE A 247 0.66 21.32 12.17
C ILE A 247 1.74 20.29 12.52
N ASP A 248 2.17 20.23 13.78
CA ASP A 248 3.59 19.96 14.05
C ASP A 248 4.01 18.48 14.06
N PRO A 249 3.40 17.53 14.79
CA PRO A 249 3.98 16.18 14.90
C PRO A 249 3.83 15.32 13.62
N PHE A 250 2.75 15.51 12.87
CA PHE A 250 2.44 14.64 11.73
C PHE A 250 3.24 15.04 10.49
N LEU A 251 3.30 16.34 10.19
CA LEU A 251 4.03 16.84 9.04
C LEU A 251 5.54 16.60 9.19
N GLU A 252 6.10 16.88 10.36
CA GLU A 252 7.51 16.61 10.68
C GLU A 252 7.84 15.14 10.42
N LYS A 253 7.06 14.22 11.03
CA LYS A 253 7.28 12.79 10.86
C LYS A 253 7.08 12.31 9.42
N THR A 254 6.14 12.88 8.68
CA THR A 254 5.94 12.54 7.25
C THR A 254 7.13 13.00 6.42
N CYS A 255 7.70 14.17 6.72
CA CYS A 255 8.92 14.66 6.09
C CYS A 255 10.14 13.78 6.44
N ASP A 256 10.29 13.35 7.69
CA ASP A 256 11.35 12.42 8.09
C ASP A 256 11.26 11.09 7.32
N LEU A 257 10.06 10.52 7.22
CA LEU A 257 9.81 9.29 6.45
C LEU A 257 10.07 9.48 4.95
N LEU A 258 9.77 10.65 4.41
CA LEU A 258 10.09 11.01 3.03
C LEU A 258 11.62 11.07 2.82
N LEU A 259 12.35 11.70 3.75
CA LEU A 259 13.82 11.78 3.71
C LEU A 259 14.44 10.38 3.78
N GLU A 260 14.00 9.54 4.73
CA GLU A 260 14.45 8.14 4.84
C GLU A 260 14.20 7.37 3.53
N SER A 261 13.04 7.56 2.91
CA SER A 261 12.72 6.90 1.63
C SER A 261 13.59 7.41 0.47
N ILE A 262 14.01 8.67 0.48
CA ILE A 262 14.94 9.26 -0.50
C ILE A 262 16.35 8.71 -0.28
N GLU A 263 16.80 8.58 0.96
CA GLU A 263 18.09 7.98 1.32
C GLU A 263 18.16 6.50 0.91
N ASN A 264 17.09 5.74 1.15
CA ASN A 264 16.96 4.36 0.69
C ASN A 264 17.02 4.27 -0.85
N HIS A 265 16.35 5.19 -1.55
CA HIS A 265 16.44 5.27 -3.02
C HIS A 265 17.87 5.60 -3.49
N HIS A 266 18.58 6.49 -2.80
CA HIS A 266 19.96 6.84 -3.11
C HIS A 266 20.92 5.67 -2.86
N THR A 267 20.71 4.90 -1.81
CA THR A 267 21.47 3.68 -1.50
C THR A 267 21.34 2.65 -2.61
N GLU A 268 20.11 2.40 -3.09
CA GLU A 268 19.85 1.50 -4.22
C GLU A 268 20.46 2.00 -5.54
N LEU A 269 20.45 3.32 -5.78
CA LEU A 269 21.15 3.92 -6.92
C LEU A 269 22.66 3.68 -6.84
N ASN A 270 23.27 3.83 -5.66
CA ASN A 270 24.69 3.60 -5.46
C ASN A 270 25.07 2.12 -5.68
N ASN A 271 24.23 1.18 -5.22
CA ASN A 271 24.39 -0.25 -5.48
C ASN A 271 24.40 -0.54 -6.99
N TYR A 272 23.47 0.05 -7.74
CA TYR A 272 23.43 -0.10 -9.18
C TYR A 272 24.63 0.53 -9.90
N GLN A 273 25.07 1.73 -9.47
CA GLN A 273 26.25 2.36 -10.05
C GLN A 273 27.53 1.53 -9.79
N TYR A 274 27.63 0.89 -8.62
CA TYR A 274 28.72 -0.04 -8.33
C TYR A 274 28.70 -1.23 -9.29
N TYR A 275 27.52 -1.84 -9.52
CA TYR A 275 27.33 -2.88 -10.51
C TYR A 275 27.77 -2.42 -11.91
N GLN A 276 27.34 -1.23 -12.36
CA GLN A 276 27.69 -0.69 -13.68
C GLN A 276 29.21 -0.50 -13.85
N ARG A 277 29.90 0.02 -12.82
CA ARG A 277 31.37 0.15 -12.83
C ARG A 277 32.08 -1.20 -12.83
N SER A 278 31.53 -2.22 -12.17
CA SER A 278 32.07 -3.58 -12.19
C SER A 278 31.91 -4.21 -13.57
N LEU A 279 30.72 -4.10 -14.16
CA LEU A 279 30.40 -4.58 -15.49
C LEU A 279 31.30 -3.96 -16.56
N ALA A 280 31.48 -2.64 -16.54
CA ALA A 280 32.35 -1.94 -17.50
C ALA A 280 33.82 -2.41 -17.42
N ARG A 281 34.32 -2.70 -16.22
CA ARG A 281 35.68 -3.22 -16.01
C ARG A 281 35.85 -4.62 -16.60
N GLU A 282 34.89 -5.51 -16.37
CA GLU A 282 34.92 -6.87 -16.95
C GLU A 282 34.73 -6.83 -18.48
N GLN A 283 33.84 -5.98 -19.00
CA GLN A 283 33.68 -5.79 -20.45
C GLN A 283 34.96 -5.28 -21.11
N THR A 284 35.72 -4.42 -20.45
CA THR A 284 37.01 -3.92 -20.96
C THR A 284 38.03 -5.06 -21.04
N LYS A 285 38.10 -5.93 -20.02
CA LYS A 285 38.97 -7.12 -20.02
C LYS A 285 38.60 -8.10 -21.12
N ILE A 286 37.30 -8.38 -21.29
CA ILE A 286 36.78 -9.25 -22.35
C ILE A 286 37.14 -8.69 -23.73
N THR A 287 36.92 -7.39 -23.95
CA THR A 287 37.25 -6.72 -25.22
C THR A 287 38.75 -6.78 -25.52
N ALA A 288 39.60 -6.51 -24.52
CA ALA A 288 41.05 -6.61 -24.68
C ALA A 288 41.51 -8.06 -24.98
N TRP A 289 40.90 -9.05 -24.32
CA TRP A 289 41.16 -10.46 -24.59
C TRP A 289 40.74 -10.84 -26.03
N GLN A 290 39.55 -10.43 -26.46
CA GLN A 290 39.04 -10.70 -27.81
C GLN A 290 39.91 -10.05 -28.89
N GLN A 291 40.35 -8.80 -28.67
CA GLN A 291 41.27 -8.11 -29.58
C GLN A 291 42.61 -8.85 -29.69
N LYS A 292 43.19 -9.28 -28.56
CA LYS A 292 44.44 -10.05 -28.53
C LYS A 292 44.27 -11.39 -29.24
N ARG A 293 43.16 -12.10 -29.00
CA ARG A 293 42.88 -13.40 -29.63
C ARG A 293 42.66 -13.26 -31.14
N LYS A 294 41.97 -12.21 -31.59
CA LYS A 294 41.80 -11.89 -33.01
C LYS A 294 43.13 -11.58 -33.71
N ALA A 295 44.02 -10.82 -33.06
CA ALA A 295 45.36 -10.55 -33.59
C ALA A 295 46.22 -11.82 -33.68
N GLU A 296 46.14 -12.71 -32.68
CA GLU A 296 46.81 -14.01 -32.70
C GLU A 296 46.28 -14.91 -33.82
N ASN A 297 44.96 -14.98 -34.00
CA ASN A 297 44.31 -15.74 -35.08
C ASN A 297 44.71 -15.22 -36.47
N ALA A 298 44.85 -13.90 -36.65
CA ALA A 298 45.36 -13.33 -37.90
C ALA A 298 46.81 -13.74 -38.18
N ALA A 299 47.68 -13.74 -37.17
CA ALA A 299 49.07 -14.20 -37.30
C ALA A 299 49.19 -15.70 -37.59
N ARG A 300 48.33 -16.54 -36.98
CA ARG A 300 48.26 -17.98 -37.25
C ARG A 300 47.75 -18.29 -38.65
N THR A 301 46.80 -17.51 -39.16
CA THR A 301 46.31 -17.62 -40.54
C THR A 301 47.44 -17.36 -41.54
N ALA A 302 48.26 -16.31 -41.32
CA ALA A 302 49.44 -16.03 -42.15
C ALA A 302 50.48 -17.17 -42.10
N SER A 303 50.59 -17.84 -40.94
CA SER A 303 51.48 -18.99 -40.73
C SER A 303 50.87 -20.35 -41.10
N LYS A 304 49.67 -20.39 -41.70
CA LYS A 304 48.90 -21.60 -42.05
C LYS A 304 48.65 -22.56 -40.87
N GLN A 305 48.55 -22.04 -39.65
CA GLN A 305 48.19 -22.81 -38.46
C GLN A 305 46.67 -22.72 -38.18
N PRO A 306 46.07 -23.75 -37.55
CA PRO A 306 44.66 -23.74 -37.18
C PRO A 306 44.34 -22.63 -36.17
N LEU A 307 43.16 -22.02 -36.36
CA LEU A 307 42.61 -20.93 -35.55
C LEU A 307 42.27 -21.41 -34.13
N LEU A 308 42.45 -20.52 -33.16
CA LEU A 308 42.01 -20.78 -31.79
C LEU A 308 40.53 -20.39 -31.63
N PRO A 309 39.77 -21.09 -30.76
CA PRO A 309 38.39 -20.76 -30.48
C PRO A 309 38.24 -19.36 -29.89
N GLU A 310 37.28 -18.60 -30.41
CA GLU A 310 36.99 -17.24 -29.95
C GLU A 310 36.02 -17.18 -28.76
N ASP A 311 35.43 -18.31 -28.35
CA ASP A 311 34.40 -18.36 -27.30
C ASP A 311 34.93 -18.67 -25.89
N GLU A 312 36.23 -18.96 -25.74
CA GLU A 312 36.82 -19.34 -24.44
C GLU A 312 36.66 -18.26 -23.35
N TRP A 313 36.51 -16.99 -23.73
CA TRP A 313 36.28 -15.90 -22.78
C TRP A 313 35.01 -16.08 -21.95
N GLN A 314 33.99 -16.76 -22.47
CA GLN A 314 32.73 -17.02 -21.74
C GLN A 314 32.94 -17.94 -20.53
N ARG A 315 33.98 -18.79 -20.57
CA ARG A 315 34.37 -19.64 -19.43
C ARG A 315 35.36 -18.92 -18.51
N LEU A 316 36.19 -18.04 -19.06
CA LEU A 316 37.26 -17.35 -18.35
C LEU A 316 36.76 -16.15 -17.55
N PHE A 317 35.76 -15.42 -18.05
CA PHE A 317 35.22 -14.21 -17.43
C PHE A 317 33.78 -14.45 -16.96
N LYS A 318 33.53 -14.18 -15.68
CA LYS A 318 32.17 -14.20 -15.11
C LYS A 318 31.68 -12.77 -14.97
N LEU A 319 30.61 -12.42 -15.69
CA LEU A 319 30.01 -11.10 -15.58
C LEU A 319 29.28 -10.95 -14.23
N PRO A 320 29.33 -9.75 -13.61
CA PRO A 320 28.51 -9.46 -12.44
C PRO A 320 27.02 -9.64 -12.75
N VAL A 321 26.25 -10.10 -11.76
CA VAL A 321 24.79 -10.21 -11.84
C VAL A 321 24.16 -8.85 -11.54
N GLU A 322 23.17 -8.45 -12.35
CA GLU A 322 22.43 -7.20 -12.13
C GLU A 322 21.59 -7.29 -10.85
N PRO A 323 21.65 -6.29 -9.95
CA PRO A 323 20.74 -6.24 -8.80
C PRO A 323 19.31 -6.01 -9.28
N SER A 324 18.34 -6.62 -8.58
CA SER A 324 16.92 -6.43 -8.89
C SER A 324 16.53 -4.96 -8.74
N ARG A 325 15.83 -4.42 -9.74
CA ARG A 325 15.34 -3.03 -9.74
C ARG A 325 13.99 -2.88 -9.03
N LEU A 326 13.40 -3.97 -8.53
CA LEU A 326 12.09 -3.98 -7.88
C LEU A 326 12.05 -3.05 -6.65
N GLU A 327 13.03 -3.17 -5.76
CA GLU A 327 13.08 -2.34 -4.55
C GLU A 327 13.20 -0.84 -4.88
N THR A 328 14.00 -0.50 -5.90
CA THR A 328 14.09 0.88 -6.39
C THR A 328 12.74 1.40 -6.88
N LEU A 329 11.96 0.57 -7.59
CA LEU A 329 10.62 0.94 -8.07
C LEU A 329 9.65 1.15 -6.92
N LEU A 330 9.65 0.27 -5.91
CA LEU A 330 8.80 0.38 -4.73
C LEU A 330 9.15 1.62 -3.90
N ASN A 331 10.43 1.85 -3.64
CA ASN A 331 10.90 3.06 -2.95
C ASN A 331 10.50 4.33 -3.70
N SER A 332 10.60 4.34 -5.04
CA SER A 332 10.16 5.49 -5.84
C SER A 332 8.65 5.76 -5.70
N ARG A 333 7.84 4.69 -5.65
CA ARG A 333 6.39 4.82 -5.45
C ARG A 333 6.03 5.24 -4.02
N GLN A 334 6.83 4.83 -3.02
CA GLN A 334 6.68 5.24 -1.63
C GLN A 334 7.06 6.73 -1.44
N VAL A 335 8.11 7.22 -2.10
CA VAL A 335 8.45 8.65 -2.16
C VAL A 335 7.27 9.45 -2.71
N GLU A 336 6.70 9.05 -3.85
CA GLU A 336 5.51 9.70 -4.41
C GLU A 336 4.33 9.68 -3.43
N GLN A 337 4.14 8.58 -2.69
CA GLN A 337 3.07 8.46 -1.71
C GLN A 337 3.20 9.50 -0.60
N TYR A 338 4.40 9.65 -0.02
CA TYR A 338 4.66 10.67 0.99
C TYR A 338 4.51 12.09 0.42
N SER A 339 5.02 12.36 -0.79
CA SER A 339 4.83 13.68 -1.43
C SER A 339 3.35 14.04 -1.59
N ARG A 340 2.52 13.12 -2.08
CA ARG A 340 1.07 13.35 -2.21
C ARG A 340 0.38 13.55 -0.86
N GLN A 341 0.88 12.94 0.21
CA GLN A 341 0.36 13.15 1.55
C GLN A 341 0.69 14.54 2.06
N VAL A 342 1.93 15.01 1.88
CA VAL A 342 2.34 16.38 2.22
C VAL A 342 1.49 17.39 1.45
N ASP A 343 1.28 17.19 0.15
CA ASP A 343 0.42 18.05 -0.67
C ASP A 343 -1.03 18.08 -0.14
N GLY A 344 -1.58 16.91 0.18
CA GLY A 344 -2.94 16.79 0.73
C GLY A 344 -3.09 17.43 2.11
N PHE A 345 -2.09 17.29 2.96
CA PHE A 345 -2.03 17.92 4.28
C PHE A 345 -1.95 19.44 4.15
N ALA A 346 -1.04 19.96 3.32
CA ALA A 346 -0.88 21.39 3.06
C ALA A 346 -2.16 22.02 2.49
N ALA A 347 -2.84 21.34 1.56
CA ALA A 347 -4.13 21.78 1.03
C ALA A 347 -5.22 21.86 2.12
N GLY A 348 -5.28 20.85 2.99
CA GLY A 348 -6.21 20.82 4.13
C GLY A 348 -5.95 21.96 5.11
N VAL A 349 -4.71 22.11 5.58
CA VAL A 349 -4.33 23.15 6.55
C VAL A 349 -4.52 24.56 5.96
N THR A 350 -4.12 24.79 4.72
CA THR A 350 -4.31 26.10 4.06
C THR A 350 -5.78 26.47 3.97
N SER A 351 -6.65 25.50 3.70
CA SER A 351 -8.10 25.72 3.67
C SER A 351 -8.65 26.07 5.06
N LYS A 352 -8.20 25.39 6.13
CA LYS A 352 -8.56 25.71 7.51
C LYS A 352 -8.08 27.11 7.91
N MET A 353 -6.82 27.45 7.61
CA MET A 353 -6.26 28.78 7.86
C MET A 353 -7.02 29.89 7.12
N PHE A 354 -7.41 29.65 5.88
CA PHE A 354 -8.20 30.59 5.11
C PHE A 354 -9.59 30.81 5.72
N ALA A 355 -10.24 29.74 6.18
CA ALA A 355 -11.54 29.82 6.85
C ALA A 355 -11.48 30.66 8.14
N VAL A 356 -10.44 30.46 8.96
CA VAL A 356 -10.19 31.27 10.16
C VAL A 356 -9.91 32.73 9.81
N LYS A 357 -9.01 32.98 8.85
CA LYS A 357 -8.64 34.35 8.44
C LYS A 357 -9.81 35.14 7.86
N SER A 358 -10.64 34.48 7.06
CA SER A 358 -11.72 35.15 6.34
C SER A 358 -12.95 35.43 7.21
N ASN A 359 -12.91 35.08 8.51
CA ASN A 359 -14.05 35.14 9.41
C ASN A 359 -15.31 34.61 8.71
N LEU A 360 -15.26 33.38 8.18
CA LEU A 360 -16.45 32.74 7.61
C LEU A 360 -17.46 32.48 8.75
N VAL A 361 -18.13 33.55 9.18
CA VAL A 361 -19.28 33.50 10.08
C VAL A 361 -20.44 33.02 9.22
N PRO A 362 -21.21 32.01 9.66
CA PRO A 362 -22.40 31.62 8.93
C PRO A 362 -23.39 32.80 8.90
N GLY A 363 -23.59 33.44 7.75
CA GLY A 363 -24.67 34.42 7.56
C GLY A 363 -24.38 35.74 6.85
N GLU A 364 -23.19 35.99 6.31
CA GLU A 364 -22.96 37.09 5.34
C GLU A 364 -22.83 36.60 3.89
#